data_AF-A0A3A8JND6-F1
#
_entry.id   AF-A0A3A8JND6-F1
#
_cell.length_a   1.000
_cell.length_b   1.000
_cell.length_c   1.000
_cell.angle_alpha   90.00
_cell.angle_beta   90.00
_cell.angle_gamma   90.00
#
_symmetry.space_group_name_H-M   'P 1'
#
loop_
_entity.id
_entity.type
_entity.pdbx_description
1 polymer ?
#
loop_
_entity_poly.entity_id
_entity_poly.type
_entity_poly.pdbx_seq_one_letter_code
_entity_poly.pdbx_strand_id
1 'polypeptide(L)' 'MNPIATFLRALGGGGLPRTYWVLWVGTFVNRLGSFVAPFLALYLTRERGFSVEQAGLVVSLNGAGAVLAAPLGGMLAD' A
#
# COMPACT_ATOMS: atom_id res chain seq x y z
N MET A 1 2.38 27.51 23.90
CA MET A 1 1.95 27.28 22.49
C MET A 1 0.78 26.32 22.52
N ASN A 2 -0.31 26.59 21.78
CA ASN A 2 -1.49 25.71 21.77
C ASN A 2 -1.17 24.43 20.98
N PRO A 3 -1.19 23.23 21.60
CA PRO A 3 -0.85 21.97 20.94
C PRO A 3 -1.76 21.64 19.75
N ILE A 4 -3.02 22.11 19.77
CA ILE A 4 -3.97 21.92 18.68
C ILE A 4 -3.54 22.70 17.42
N ALA A 5 -3.02 23.92 17.58
CA ALA A 5 -2.57 24.74 16.45
C ALA A 5 -1.29 24.16 15.79
N THR A 6 -0.42 23.53 16.57
CA THR A 6 0.77 22.83 16.06
C THR A 6 0.38 21.59 15.25
N PHE A 7 -0.56 20.81 15.76
CA PHE A 7 -1.07 19.61 15.08
C PHE A 7 -1.79 19.96 13.76
N LEU A 8 -2.63 20.99 13.76
CA LEU A 8 -3.34 21.44 12.56
C LEU A 8 -2.39 22.01 11.48
N ARG A 9 -1.28 22.66 11.87
CA ARG A 9 -0.23 23.08 10.92
C ARG A 9 0.55 21.91 10.32
N ALA A 10 0.76 20.85 11.09
CA ALA A 10 1.39 19.62 10.60
C ALA A 10 0.49 18.89 9.58
N LEU A 11 -0.84 18.92 9.77
CA LEU A 11 -1.82 18.36 8.84
C LEU A 11 -2.00 19.21 7.57
N GLY A 12 -1.76 20.52 7.63
CA GLY A 12 -1.98 21.47 6.54
C GLY A 12 -0.81 21.68 5.56
N GLY A 13 0.18 20.78 5.50
CA GLY A 13 1.31 20.89 4.56
C GLY A 13 2.52 21.72 5.04
N GLY A 14 2.35 22.51 6.12
CA GLY A 14 3.22 23.65 6.43
C GLY A 14 4.30 23.46 7.49
N GLY A 15 4.75 22.22 7.76
CA GLY A 15 5.74 21.96 8.82
C GLY A 15 6.81 20.91 8.54
N LEU A 16 6.73 20.19 7.40
CA LEU A 16 7.66 19.11 7.04
C LEU A 16 8.45 19.46 5.76
N PRO A 17 9.69 18.97 5.59
CA PRO A 17 10.51 19.27 4.42
C PRO A 17 9.83 18.85 3.11
N ARG A 18 10.10 19.54 2.01
CA ARG A 18 9.55 19.20 0.67
C ARG A 18 9.75 17.73 0.30
N THR A 19 10.89 17.14 0.67
CA THR A 19 11.21 15.73 0.44
C THR A 19 10.19 14.78 1.08
N TYR A 20 9.68 15.11 2.27
CA TYR A 20 8.62 14.32 2.91
C TYR A 20 7.39 14.22 2.02
N TRP A 21 6.93 15.35 1.46
CA TRP A 21 5.74 15.38 0.62
C TRP A 21 5.93 14.63 -0.70
N VAL A 22 7.13 14.65 -1.27
CA VAL A 22 7.45 13.83 -2.46
C VAL A 22 7.33 12.34 -2.13
N LEU A 23 7.92 11.90 -1.02
CA LEU A 23 7.84 10.50 -0.58
C LEU A 23 6.41 10.11 -0.19
N TRP A 24 5.67 11.02 0.47
CA TRP A 24 4.30 10.79 0.88
C TRP A 24 3.38 10.58 -0.32
N VAL A 25 3.45 11.46 -1.33
CA VAL A 25 2.65 11.32 -2.56
C VAL A 25 3.08 10.07 -3.33
N GLY A 26 4.38 9.81 -3.45
CA GLY A 26 4.87 8.59 -4.10
C GLY A 26 4.37 7.31 -3.41
N THR A 27 4.41 7.28 -2.08
CA THR A 27 3.88 6.18 -1.27
C THR A 27 2.37 6.05 -1.42
N PHE A 28 1.64 7.16 -1.41
CA PHE A 28 0.19 7.17 -1.59
C PHE A 28 -0.19 6.57 -2.95
N VAL A 29 0.42 7.04 -4.04
CA VAL A 29 0.20 6.50 -5.39
C VAL A 29 0.57 5.02 -5.45
N ASN A 30 1.69 4.62 -4.85
CA ASN A 30 2.11 3.22 -4.77
C ASN A 30 1.06 2.33 -4.06
N ARG A 31 0.44 2.83 -2.98
CA ARG A 31 -0.58 2.10 -2.21
C ARG A 31 -1.91 1.98 -2.94
N LEU A 32 -2.22 2.86 -3.89
CA LEU A 32 -3.38 2.67 -4.76
C LEU A 32 -3.24 1.39 -5.62
N GLY A 33 -2.02 0.99 -5.97
CA GLY A 33 -1.78 -0.28 -6.67
C GLY A 33 -2.21 -1.52 -5.87
N SER A 34 -2.25 -1.43 -4.53
CA SER A 34 -2.68 -2.53 -3.66
C SER A 34 -4.15 -2.91 -3.84
N PHE A 35 -4.97 -2.03 -4.43
CA PHE A 35 -6.36 -2.35 -4.77
C PHE A 35 -6.49 -3.44 -5.84
N VAL A 36 -5.40 -3.86 -6.51
CA VAL A 36 -5.43 -4.94 -7.49
C VAL A 36 -5.87 -6.29 -6.87
N ALA A 37 -5.56 -6.54 -5.59
CA ALA A 37 -5.85 -7.82 -4.94
C ALA A 37 -7.34 -8.20 -4.91
N PRO A 38 -8.27 -7.34 -4.47
CA PRO A 38 -9.70 -7.64 -4.56
C PRO A 38 -10.21 -7.80 -6.00
N PHE A 39 -9.70 -7.02 -6.96
CA PHE A 39 -10.06 -7.19 -8.38
C PHE A 39 -9.55 -8.50 -8.96
N LEU A 40 -8.35 -8.95 -8.55
CA LEU A 40 -7.81 -10.25 -8.92
C LEU A 40 -8.70 -11.38 -8.41
N ALA A 41 -9.17 -11.30 -7.16
CA ALA A 41 -10.11 -12.29 -6.60
C ALA A 41 -11.42 -12.36 -7.42
N LEU A 42 -11.99 -11.19 -7.75
CA LEU A 42 -13.20 -11.11 -8.57
C LEU A 42 -12.95 -11.63 -9.98
N TYR A 43 -11.82 -11.30 -10.60
CA TYR A 43 -11.45 -11.78 -11.93
C TYR A 43 -11.33 -13.30 -11.97
N LEU A 44 -10.60 -13.88 -11.01
CA LEU A 44 -10.39 -15.33 -10.96
C LEU A 44 -11.71 -16.08 -10.77
N THR A 45 -12.60 -15.58 -9.92
CA THR A 45 -13.89 -16.23 -9.64
C THR A 45 -14.94 -15.99 -10.73
N ARG A 46 -15.06 -14.76 -11.25
CA ARG A 46 -16.12 -14.36 -12.19
C ARG A 46 -15.77 -14.61 -13.65
N GLU A 47 -14.54 -14.32 -14.05
CA GLU A 47 -14.11 -14.37 -15.46
C GLU A 47 -13.33 -15.65 -15.78
N ARG A 48 -12.59 -16.19 -14.81
CA ARG A 48 -11.81 -17.44 -14.98
C ARG A 48 -12.47 -18.69 -14.41
N GLY A 49 -13.59 -18.55 -13.69
CA GLY A 49 -14.36 -19.67 -13.14
C GLY A 49 -13.64 -20.46 -12.05
N PHE A 50 -12.65 -19.87 -11.37
CA PHE A 50 -11.96 -20.53 -10.25
C PHE A 50 -12.88 -20.59 -9.04
N SER A 51 -12.69 -21.61 -8.18
CA SER A 51 -13.38 -21.67 -6.90
C SER A 51 -12.91 -20.53 -5.99
N VAL A 52 -13.73 -20.20 -4.99
CA VAL A 52 -13.40 -19.15 -4.00
C VAL A 52 -12.14 -19.53 -3.23
N GLU A 53 -11.96 -20.81 -2.91
CA GLU A 53 -10.79 -21.34 -2.22
C GLU A 53 -9.52 -21.17 -3.07
N GLN A 54 -9.60 -21.47 -4.37
CA GLN A 54 -8.48 -21.30 -5.30
C GLN A 54 -8.09 -19.83 -5.43
N ALA A 55 -9.06 -18.94 -5.63
CA ALA A 55 -8.81 -17.50 -5.72
C ALA A 55 -8.25 -16.95 -4.40
N GLY A 56 -8.79 -17.38 -3.26
CA GLY A 56 -8.30 -17.03 -1.93
C GLY A 56 -6.85 -17.46 -1.70
N LEU A 57 -6.46 -18.65 -2.16
CA LEU A 57 -5.08 -19.12 -2.09
C LEU A 57 -4.14 -18.25 -2.93
N VAL A 58 -4.51 -17.91 -4.17
CA VAL A 58 -3.69 -17.03 -5.03
C VAL A 58 -3.49 -15.65 -4.41
N VAL A 59 -4.55 -15.05 -3.87
CA VAL A 59 -4.47 -13.73 -3.21
C VAL A 59 -3.64 -13.82 -1.92
N SER A 60 -3.77 -14.89 -1.14
CA SER A 60 -2.97 -15.10 0.07
C SER A 60 -1.49 -15.27 -0.24
N LEU A 61 -1.15 -16.00 -1.31
CA LEU A 61 0.23 -16.14 -1.78
C LEU A 61 0.82 -14.80 -2.24
N ASN A 62 0.02 -13.96 -2.90
CA ASN A 62 0.44 -12.60 -3.25
C ASN A 62 0.78 -11.78 -1.99
N GLY A 63 -0.08 -11.82 -0.98
CA GLY A 63 0.16 -11.15 0.31
C GLY A 63 1.40 -11.69 1.05
N ALA A 64 1.56 -13.02 1.09
CA ALA A 64 2.74 -13.64 1.67
C ALA A 64 4.03 -13.23 0.94
N GLY A 65 4.00 -13.23 -0.39
CA GLY A 65 5.11 -12.74 -1.22
C GLY A 65 5.47 -11.29 -0.91
N ALA A 66 4.48 -10.41 -0.71
CA ALA A 66 4.72 -9.02 -0.33
C ALA A 66 5.41 -8.88 1.04
N VAL A 67 5.00 -9.68 2.03
CA VAL A 67 5.64 -9.71 3.36
C VAL A 67 7.08 -10.19 3.28
N LEU A 68 7.34 -11.26 2.52
CA LEU A 68 8.69 -11.81 2.34
C LEU A 68 9.60 -10.89 1.53
N ALA A 69 9.05 -10.17 0.55
CA ALA A 69 9.79 -9.23 -0.28
C ALA A 69 10.17 -7.94 0.47
N ALA A 70 9.42 -7.55 1.51
CA ALA A 70 9.66 -6.30 2.25
C ALA A 70 11.08 -6.18 2.85
N PRO A 71 11.61 -7.16 3.62
CA PRO A 71 12.97 -7.06 4.14
C PRO A 71 14.03 -7.06 3.04
N LEU A 72 13.84 -7.86 1.98
CA LEU A 72 14.76 -7.91 0.84
C LEU A 72 14.81 -6.57 0.10
N GLY A 73 13.65 -5.98 -0.16
CA GLY A 73 13.54 -4.66 -0.79
C GLY A 73 14.14 -3.56 0.09
N GLY A 74 13.98 -3.66 1.41
CA GLY A 74 14.63 -2.78 2.38
C GLY A 74 16.15 -2.87 2.30
N MET A 75 16.71 -4.07 2.34
CA MET A 75 18.16 -4.30 2.24
C MET A 75 18.78 -3.82 0.92
N LEU A 76 18.02 -3.87 -0.18
CA LEU A 76 18.51 -3.41 -1.49
C LEU A 76 18.39 -1.89 -1.67
N ALA A 77 17.53 -1.23 -0.90
CA ALA A 77 17.26 0.20 -1.00
C ALA A 77 18.07 1.03 0.03
N ASP A 78 18.56 0.39 1.08
CA ASP A 78 19.54 0.92 2.03
C ASP A 78 20.95 0.91 1.42
#